data_AF-A0A3B8MQM8-F1
#
_entry.id   AF-A0A3B8MQM8-F1
#
_cell.length_a   1.000
_cell.length_b   1.000
_cell.length_c   1.000
_cell.angle_alpha   90.00
_cell.angle_beta   90.00
_cell.angle_gamma   90.00
#
_symmetry.space_group_name_H-M   'P 1'
#
loop_
_entity.id
_entity.type
_entity.pdbx_description
1 polymer ?
#
loop_
_entity_poly.entity_id
_entity_poly.type
_entity_poly.pdbx_seq_one_letter_code
_entity_poly.pdbx_strand_id
1 'polypeptide(L)'
;ATEPLPDSLFDDIGLNHGMTFSDFRSLVIYGQRTADNRIAFGGRGAPYHFGSRIKQSYDRVPAVFSALEHTLKEMFPPLASASITHTWGGVLGVPRDWHASVTFDENSGIGRAGGYVGDGVGLSHLAGLTLADLIAGEPSARTELPLVGHQSPQWELEPLRYLGATAAITGVGVADYIESKTGRPSLVSRLIAPLTGH
;
A
#
# COMPACT_ATOMS: atom_id res chain seq x y z
N ALA A 1 -5.05 -2.08 14.06
CA ALA A 1 -6.49 -1.89 14.29
C ALA A 1 -6.76 -1.67 15.77
N THR A 2 -7.74 -0.83 16.07
CA THR A 2 -8.19 -0.54 17.44
C THR A 2 -8.95 -1.74 18.04
N GLU A 3 -9.25 -1.68 19.33
CA GLU A 3 -10.40 -2.38 19.91
C GLU A 3 -11.72 -2.00 19.21
N PRO A 4 -12.80 -2.80 19.35
CA PRO A 4 -14.13 -2.37 18.91
C PRO A 4 -14.55 -1.09 19.65
N LEU A 5 -15.07 -0.13 18.91
CA LEU A 5 -15.44 1.20 19.39
C LEU A 5 -16.98 1.34 19.37
N PRO A 6 -17.56 2.14 20.29
CA PRO A 6 -19.00 2.36 20.31
C PRO A 6 -19.45 3.15 19.07
N ASP A 7 -20.67 2.87 18.59
CA ASP A 7 -21.24 3.55 17.42
C ASP A 7 -21.27 5.07 17.58
N SER A 8 -21.56 5.57 18.79
CA SER A 8 -21.57 7.00 19.10
C SER A 8 -20.25 7.70 18.75
N LEU A 9 -19.12 7.02 18.90
CA LEU A 9 -17.81 7.57 18.56
C LEU A 9 -17.66 7.74 17.04
N PHE A 10 -18.20 6.80 16.26
CA PHE A 10 -18.20 6.90 14.82
C PHE A 10 -19.17 7.95 14.31
N ASP A 11 -20.31 8.13 14.99
CA ASP A 11 -21.27 9.20 14.69
C ASP A 11 -20.62 10.58 14.94
N ASP A 12 -19.89 10.74 16.05
CA ASP A 12 -19.14 11.96 16.37
C ASP A 12 -18.04 12.26 15.35
N ILE A 13 -17.33 11.22 14.89
CA ILE A 13 -16.28 11.33 13.86
C ILE A 13 -16.90 11.54 12.45
N GLY A 14 -18.15 11.12 12.24
CA GLY A 14 -18.79 11.09 10.93
C GLY A 14 -18.33 9.95 10.03
N LEU A 15 -17.76 8.88 10.60
CA LEU A 15 -17.25 7.72 9.85
C LEU A 15 -18.27 6.57 9.85
N ASN A 16 -19.21 6.62 8.89
CA ASN A 16 -20.23 5.60 8.73
C ASN A 16 -19.62 4.24 8.35
N HIS A 17 -20.39 3.18 8.57
CA HIS A 17 -19.93 1.83 8.30
C HIS A 17 -19.56 1.63 6.82
N GLY A 18 -18.37 1.09 6.57
CA GLY A 18 -17.85 0.81 5.22
C GLY A 18 -17.14 2.00 4.57
N MET A 19 -17.11 3.16 5.23
CA MET A 19 -16.35 4.30 4.74
C MET A 19 -14.86 4.10 4.92
N THR A 20 -14.12 4.48 3.88
CA THR A 20 -12.66 4.58 3.88
C THR A 20 -12.25 6.05 3.90
N PHE A 21 -11.04 6.32 4.37
CA PHE A 21 -10.45 7.65 4.33
C PHE A 21 -8.94 7.55 4.08
N SER A 22 -8.38 8.60 3.50
CA SER A 22 -6.94 8.78 3.30
C SER A 22 -6.60 10.25 3.52
N ASP A 23 -5.32 10.56 3.71
CA ASP A 23 -4.85 11.95 3.73
C ASP A 23 -3.91 12.24 2.55
N PHE A 24 -3.41 13.48 2.50
CA PHE A 24 -2.48 13.97 1.48
C PHE A 24 -1.02 14.02 1.97
N ARG A 25 -0.65 13.31 3.05
CA ARG A 25 0.75 13.24 3.51
C ARG A 25 1.59 12.46 2.50
N SER A 26 2.90 12.73 2.44
CA SER A 26 3.81 12.04 1.51
C SER A 26 3.88 10.54 1.81
N LEU A 27 3.69 10.16 3.08
CA LEU A 27 3.38 8.79 3.48
C LEU A 27 1.87 8.59 3.51
N VAL A 28 1.32 8.16 2.36
CA VAL A 28 -0.11 7.88 2.20
C VAL A 28 -0.57 6.93 3.30
N ILE A 29 -1.44 7.45 4.17
CA ILE A 29 -2.19 6.66 5.14
C ILE A 29 -3.56 6.31 4.58
N TYR A 30 -4.06 5.15 4.98
CA TYR A 30 -5.41 4.70 4.69
C TYR A 30 -6.07 4.20 5.97
N GLY A 31 -7.37 4.45 6.09
CA GLY A 31 -8.17 4.00 7.21
C GLY A 31 -9.55 3.55 6.76
N GLN A 32 -10.14 2.63 7.52
CA GLN A 32 -11.52 2.21 7.32
C GLN A 32 -12.17 1.79 8.64
N ARG A 33 -13.48 1.97 8.73
CA ARG A 33 -14.31 1.35 9.76
C ARG A 33 -14.64 -0.09 9.36
N THR A 34 -14.23 -1.07 10.17
CA THR A 34 -14.48 -2.50 9.93
C THR A 34 -15.90 -2.91 10.30
N ALA A 35 -16.32 -4.11 9.88
CA ALA A 35 -17.62 -4.70 10.18
C ALA A 35 -17.88 -4.96 11.68
N ASP A 36 -16.82 -5.14 12.45
CA ASP A 36 -16.87 -5.31 13.89
C ASP A 36 -16.53 -4.02 14.66
N ASN A 37 -16.79 -2.86 14.04
CA ASN A 37 -16.67 -1.53 14.65
C ASN A 37 -15.26 -1.17 15.15
N ARG A 38 -14.22 -1.52 14.39
CA ARG A 38 -12.84 -1.07 14.65
C ARG A 38 -12.43 -0.05 13.62
N ILE A 39 -11.36 0.68 13.92
CA ILE A 39 -10.61 1.39 12.90
C ILE A 39 -9.41 0.53 12.50
N ALA A 40 -9.40 0.08 11.24
CA ALA A 40 -8.21 -0.46 10.59
C ALA A 40 -7.49 0.70 9.91
N PHE A 41 -6.25 0.93 10.31
CA PHE A 41 -5.46 2.08 9.88
C PHE A 41 -4.04 1.62 9.54
N GLY A 42 -3.52 2.08 8.41
CA GLY A 42 -2.24 1.66 7.87
C GLY A 42 -1.61 2.72 6.98
N GLY A 43 -0.36 2.48 6.61
CA GLY A 43 0.43 3.37 5.78
C GLY A 43 1.74 2.71 5.39
N ARG A 44 2.59 3.45 4.65
CA ARG A 44 3.92 2.98 4.24
C ARG A 44 4.98 3.29 5.32
N GLY A 45 6.24 2.91 5.09
CA GLY A 45 7.36 3.25 5.99
C GLY A 45 8.17 2.07 6.52
N ALA A 46 7.76 0.83 6.23
CA ALA A 46 8.61 -0.32 6.49
C ALA A 46 9.87 -0.29 5.58
N PRO A 47 11.04 -0.72 6.09
CA PRO A 47 12.29 -0.67 5.34
C PRO A 47 12.29 -1.67 4.18
N TYR A 48 13.04 -1.35 3.13
CA TYR A 48 13.34 -2.32 2.08
C TYR A 48 14.41 -3.32 2.60
N HIS A 49 14.21 -4.60 2.31
CA HIS A 49 15.14 -5.66 2.69
C HIS A 49 15.96 -6.11 1.48
N PHE A 50 17.29 -6.15 1.64
CA PHE A 50 18.24 -6.52 0.59
C PHE A 50 17.84 -7.81 -0.14
N GLY A 51 17.83 -7.76 -1.48
CA GLY A 51 17.41 -8.89 -2.31
C GLY A 51 15.92 -9.19 -2.27
N SER A 52 15.08 -8.24 -1.83
CA SER A 52 13.64 -8.42 -1.64
C SER A 52 13.28 -9.64 -0.77
N ARG A 53 14.13 -9.95 0.22
CA ARG A 53 13.95 -11.10 1.10
C ARG A 53 12.67 -10.96 1.91
N ILE A 54 11.87 -12.04 1.94
CA ILE A 54 10.62 -12.11 2.70
C ILE A 54 10.87 -12.96 3.94
N LYS A 55 10.57 -12.41 5.12
CA LYS A 55 10.61 -13.11 6.40
C LYS A 55 9.49 -12.59 7.29
N GLN A 56 8.85 -13.47 8.05
CA GLN A 56 7.80 -13.08 8.99
C GLN A 56 8.24 -12.02 10.00
N SER A 57 9.53 -12.01 10.37
CA SER A 57 10.09 -10.98 11.26
C SER A 57 10.08 -9.58 10.65
N TYR A 58 10.08 -9.46 9.32
CA TYR A 58 10.08 -8.18 8.60
C TYR A 58 8.72 -7.49 8.62
N ASP A 59 7.65 -8.24 8.85
CA ASP A 59 6.29 -7.70 8.97
C ASP A 59 6.07 -6.96 10.30
N ARG A 60 7.06 -6.98 11.21
CA ARG A 60 6.98 -6.42 12.56
C ARG A 60 7.96 -5.26 12.69
N VAL A 61 7.47 -4.04 12.48
CA VAL A 61 8.28 -2.81 12.59
C VAL A 61 7.67 -1.91 13.68
N PRO A 62 8.07 -2.06 14.96
CA PRO A 62 7.47 -1.34 16.08
C PRO A 62 7.43 0.18 15.90
N ALA A 63 8.48 0.77 15.34
CA ALA A 63 8.54 2.21 15.09
C ALA A 63 7.43 2.69 14.12
N VAL A 64 7.13 1.90 13.07
CA VAL A 64 6.05 2.21 12.13
C VAL A 64 4.69 2.06 12.82
N PHE A 65 4.51 1.03 13.65
CA PHE A 65 3.25 0.86 14.39
C PHE A 65 2.98 2.01 15.36
N SER A 66 4.00 2.45 16.10
CA SER A 66 3.89 3.60 17.00
C SER A 66 3.60 4.90 16.24
N ALA A 67 4.23 5.11 15.07
CA ALA A 67 3.96 6.28 14.23
C ALA A 67 2.53 6.29 13.68
N LEU A 68 2.01 5.13 13.26
CA LEU A 68 0.63 4.98 12.79
C LEU A 68 -0.39 5.19 13.92
N GLU A 69 -0.13 4.65 15.12
CA GLU A 69 -0.99 4.91 16.29
C GLU A 69 -1.02 6.39 16.65
N HIS A 70 0.15 7.04 16.69
CA HIS A 70 0.23 8.46 16.99
C HIS A 70 -0.55 9.30 15.96
N THR A 71 -0.37 9.00 14.68
CA THR A 71 -1.09 9.69 13.58
C THR A 71 -2.59 9.48 13.69
N LEU A 72 -3.05 8.26 13.97
CA LEU A 72 -4.48 7.97 14.12
C LEU A 72 -5.12 8.82 15.23
N LYS A 73 -4.45 8.91 16.39
CA LYS A 73 -4.92 9.66 17.56
C LYS A 73 -4.83 11.17 17.36
N GLU A 74 -3.86 11.64 16.57
CA GLU A 74 -3.77 13.03 16.15
C GLU A 74 -4.94 13.42 15.22
N MET A 75 -5.27 12.56 14.25
CA MET A 75 -6.36 12.81 13.29
C MET A 75 -7.74 12.79 13.96
N PHE A 76 -7.95 11.87 14.90
CA PHE A 76 -9.20 11.73 15.62
C PHE A 76 -8.93 11.80 17.13
N PRO A 77 -8.92 13.00 17.72
CA PRO A 77 -8.74 13.18 19.16
C PRO A 77 -9.69 12.33 20.04
N PRO A 78 -10.95 12.03 19.63
CA PRO A 78 -11.80 11.10 20.38
C PRO A 78 -11.22 9.68 20.57
N LEU A 79 -10.23 9.28 19.75
CA LEU A 79 -9.54 7.98 19.86
C LEU A 79 -8.36 7.98 20.84
N ALA A 80 -8.08 9.07 21.55
CA ALA A 80 -6.88 9.17 22.40
C ALA A 80 -6.76 8.02 23.42
N SER A 81 -7.88 7.57 24.00
CA SER A 81 -7.96 6.46 24.96
C SER A 81 -8.11 5.08 24.32
N ALA A 82 -8.35 4.99 23.00
CA ALA A 82 -8.57 3.73 22.32
C ALA A 82 -7.28 2.89 22.31
N SER A 83 -7.43 1.60 22.60
CA SER A 83 -6.34 0.63 22.58
C SER A 83 -6.10 0.06 21.18
N ILE A 84 -4.83 -0.10 20.81
CA ILE A 84 -4.46 -0.87 19.60
C ILE A 84 -4.34 -2.34 19.98
N THR A 85 -5.26 -3.16 19.49
CA THR A 85 -5.32 -4.60 19.82
C THR A 85 -4.67 -5.48 18.78
N HIS A 86 -4.57 -5.01 17.53
CA HIS A 86 -4.02 -5.78 16.42
C HIS A 86 -3.02 -4.95 15.63
N THR A 87 -1.89 -5.55 15.30
CA THR A 87 -0.86 -4.99 14.42
C THR A 87 -0.42 -6.06 13.44
N TRP A 88 -0.25 -5.70 12.18
CA TRP A 88 0.25 -6.60 11.13
C TRP A 88 1.04 -5.79 10.12
N GLY A 89 1.83 -6.50 9.32
CA GLY A 89 2.58 -5.96 8.21
C GLY A 89 2.62 -6.99 7.09
N GLY A 90 3.22 -6.59 5.97
CA GLY A 90 3.38 -7.47 4.83
C GLY A 90 4.23 -6.81 3.75
N VAL A 91 4.45 -7.57 2.69
CA VAL A 91 5.24 -7.14 1.53
C VAL A 91 4.35 -6.68 0.39
N LEU A 92 4.80 -5.65 -0.34
CA LEU A 92 4.16 -5.23 -1.59
C LEU A 92 4.99 -5.74 -2.77
N GLY A 93 4.31 -6.38 -3.72
CA GLY A 93 4.88 -6.69 -5.03
C GLY A 93 4.76 -5.46 -5.94
N VAL A 94 5.87 -4.75 -6.13
CA VAL A 94 5.93 -3.53 -6.95
C VAL A 94 6.80 -3.79 -8.18
N PRO A 95 6.23 -3.83 -9.40
CA PRO A 95 7.01 -3.87 -10.64
C PRO A 95 7.72 -2.55 -10.88
N ARG A 96 8.76 -2.54 -11.72
CA ARG A 96 9.64 -1.37 -11.92
C ARG A 96 8.93 -0.14 -12.46
N ASP A 97 7.85 -0.36 -13.20
CA ASP A 97 7.00 0.66 -13.81
C ASP A 97 5.67 0.83 -13.09
N TRP A 98 5.46 0.17 -11.95
CA TRP A 98 4.25 0.28 -11.13
C TRP A 98 2.95 -0.18 -11.81
N HIS A 99 3.04 -0.94 -12.91
CA HIS A 99 1.88 -1.45 -13.63
C HIS A 99 1.55 -2.89 -13.21
N ALA A 100 0.27 -3.14 -12.96
CA ALA A 100 -0.23 -4.50 -12.86
C ALA A 100 -0.16 -5.22 -14.22
N SER A 101 -0.03 -6.55 -14.20
CA SER A 101 0.01 -7.36 -15.41
C SER A 101 -0.73 -8.67 -15.23
N VAL A 102 -1.38 -9.12 -16.31
CA VAL A 102 -1.93 -10.47 -16.47
C VAL A 102 -1.38 -11.06 -17.77
N THR A 103 -0.77 -12.24 -17.69
CA THR A 103 -0.27 -12.97 -18.86
C THR A 103 -0.70 -14.43 -18.78
N PHE A 104 -1.01 -15.01 -19.93
CA PHE A 104 -1.24 -16.44 -20.07
C PHE A 104 -0.45 -16.93 -21.27
N ASP A 105 0.40 -17.93 -21.07
CA ASP A 105 1.15 -18.58 -22.15
C ASP A 105 0.45 -19.88 -22.53
N GLU A 106 -0.19 -19.90 -23.70
CA GLU A 106 -0.92 -21.06 -24.22
C GLU A 106 -0.01 -22.28 -24.45
N ASN A 107 1.28 -22.07 -24.76
CA ASN A 107 2.20 -23.17 -25.04
C ASN A 107 2.60 -23.92 -23.78
N SER A 108 2.83 -23.19 -22.68
CA SER A 108 3.21 -23.79 -21.39
C SER A 108 2.02 -24.03 -20.45
N GLY A 109 0.87 -23.42 -20.71
CA GLY A 109 -0.30 -23.41 -19.83
C GLY A 109 -0.10 -22.57 -18.56
N ILE A 110 0.92 -21.72 -18.50
CA ILE A 110 1.25 -20.94 -17.30
C ILE A 110 0.61 -19.56 -17.35
N GLY A 111 -0.23 -19.28 -16.35
CA GLY A 111 -0.79 -17.96 -16.07
C GLY A 111 -0.01 -17.19 -15.00
N ARG A 112 0.07 -15.87 -15.15
CA ARG A 112 0.61 -14.95 -14.16
C ARG A 112 -0.32 -13.75 -14.03
N ALA A 113 -0.57 -13.33 -12.80
CA ALA A 113 -1.33 -12.14 -12.47
C ALA A 113 -0.71 -11.50 -11.23
N GLY A 114 -0.39 -10.20 -11.29
CA GLY A 114 0.29 -9.55 -10.16
C GLY A 114 0.71 -8.12 -10.42
N GLY A 115 1.55 -7.62 -9.52
CA GLY A 115 2.05 -6.25 -9.61
C GLY A 115 1.02 -5.19 -9.23
N TYR A 116 0.04 -5.56 -8.39
CA TYR A 116 -1.10 -4.69 -8.07
C TYR A 116 -0.76 -3.48 -7.20
N VAL A 117 0.47 -3.38 -6.69
CA VAL A 117 0.93 -2.30 -5.82
C VAL A 117 -0.05 -2.06 -4.65
N GLY A 118 -0.72 -0.90 -4.61
CA GLY A 118 -1.64 -0.50 -3.54
C GLY A 118 -3.08 -0.93 -3.75
N ASP A 119 -3.43 -1.36 -4.97
CA ASP A 119 -4.82 -1.59 -5.40
C ASP A 119 -5.18 -3.09 -5.48
N GLY A 120 -4.39 -3.93 -4.79
CA GLY A 120 -4.46 -5.39 -4.90
C GLY A 120 -5.78 -6.04 -4.57
N VAL A 121 -6.56 -5.48 -3.64
CA VAL A 121 -7.87 -6.09 -3.27
C VAL A 121 -8.84 -6.02 -4.46
N GLY A 122 -8.96 -4.86 -5.11
CA GLY A 122 -9.83 -4.70 -6.28
C GLY A 122 -9.21 -5.30 -7.54
N LEU A 123 -7.93 -5.02 -7.81
CA LEU A 123 -7.26 -5.46 -9.04
C LEU A 123 -7.09 -6.97 -9.11
N SER A 124 -6.92 -7.68 -7.99
CA SER A 124 -6.83 -9.15 -8.02
C SER A 124 -8.11 -9.82 -8.50
N HIS A 125 -9.29 -9.24 -8.18
CA HIS A 125 -10.56 -9.73 -8.69
C HIS A 125 -10.67 -9.54 -10.20
N LEU A 126 -10.39 -8.34 -10.71
CA LEU A 126 -10.35 -8.07 -12.15
C LEU A 126 -9.36 -8.99 -12.86
N ALA A 127 -8.13 -9.08 -12.34
CA ALA A 127 -7.06 -9.89 -12.90
C ALA A 127 -7.40 -11.38 -12.93
N GLY A 128 -8.08 -11.89 -11.89
CA GLY A 128 -8.55 -13.27 -11.84
C GLY A 128 -9.60 -13.57 -12.91
N LEU A 129 -10.58 -12.68 -13.10
CA LEU A 129 -11.58 -12.81 -14.18
C LEU A 129 -10.93 -12.71 -15.56
N THR A 130 -10.02 -11.76 -15.75
CA THR A 130 -9.26 -11.63 -17.00
C THR A 130 -8.45 -12.89 -17.30
N LEU A 131 -7.76 -13.44 -16.31
CA LEU A 131 -6.97 -14.66 -16.49
C LEU A 131 -7.85 -15.87 -16.79
N ALA A 132 -9.03 -15.97 -16.20
CA ALA A 132 -10.00 -17.02 -16.52
C ALA A 132 -10.46 -16.96 -17.98
N ASP A 133 -10.80 -15.76 -18.49
CA ASP A 133 -11.18 -15.57 -19.90
C ASP A 133 -10.02 -15.96 -20.84
N LEU A 134 -8.79 -15.55 -20.50
CA LEU A 134 -7.59 -15.89 -21.28
C LEU A 134 -7.35 -17.41 -21.32
N ILE A 135 -7.55 -18.11 -20.19
CA ILE A 135 -7.44 -19.57 -20.11
C ILE A 135 -8.53 -20.25 -20.96
N ALA A 136 -9.75 -19.70 -20.95
CA ALA A 136 -10.87 -20.21 -21.74
C ALA A 136 -10.74 -19.91 -23.25
N GLY A 137 -9.83 -19.01 -23.64
CA GLY A 137 -9.74 -18.51 -25.01
C GLY A 137 -10.96 -17.68 -25.41
N GLU A 138 -11.66 -17.06 -24.45
CA GLU A 138 -12.87 -16.28 -24.68
C GLU A 138 -12.52 -14.79 -24.83
N PRO A 139 -12.75 -14.17 -26.00
CA PRO A 139 -12.57 -12.73 -26.16
C PRO A 139 -13.57 -11.97 -25.29
N SER A 140 -13.07 -11.03 -24.49
CA SER A 140 -13.90 -10.18 -23.63
C SER A 140 -13.33 -8.78 -23.52
N ALA A 141 -14.13 -7.83 -23.05
CA ALA A 141 -13.63 -6.47 -22.76
C ALA A 141 -12.47 -6.47 -21.75
N ARG A 142 -12.34 -7.53 -20.93
CA ARG A 142 -11.24 -7.69 -19.97
C ARG A 142 -9.96 -8.17 -20.64
N THR A 143 -10.05 -9.04 -21.66
CA THR A 143 -8.87 -9.56 -22.38
C THR A 143 -8.21 -8.50 -23.26
N GLU A 144 -8.92 -7.40 -23.56
CA GLU A 144 -8.41 -6.24 -24.32
C GLU A 144 -7.80 -5.15 -23.44
N LEU A 145 -7.82 -5.30 -22.11
CA LEU A 145 -7.26 -4.30 -21.20
C LEU A 145 -5.73 -4.19 -21.35
N PRO A 146 -5.14 -2.98 -21.19
CA PRO A 146 -3.70 -2.76 -21.38
C PRO A 146 -2.81 -3.51 -20.39
N LEU A 147 -3.38 -4.01 -19.29
CA LEU A 147 -2.67 -4.87 -18.33
C LEU A 147 -2.41 -6.28 -18.89
N VAL A 148 -3.13 -6.70 -19.93
CA VAL A 148 -2.97 -8.02 -20.56
C VAL A 148 -1.72 -8.01 -21.43
N GLY A 149 -0.81 -8.95 -21.18
CA GLY A 149 0.45 -9.04 -21.91
C GLY A 149 1.49 -7.98 -21.53
N HIS A 150 1.17 -7.08 -20.58
CA HIS A 150 2.12 -6.05 -20.13
C HIS A 150 3.36 -6.68 -19.52
N GLN A 151 4.54 -6.21 -19.92
CA GLN A 151 5.82 -6.68 -19.38
C GLN A 151 6.59 -5.52 -18.76
N SER A 152 6.64 -5.52 -17.43
CA SER A 152 7.42 -4.53 -16.70
C SER A 152 8.92 -4.72 -16.90
N PRO A 153 9.70 -3.63 -16.94
CA PRO A 153 11.16 -3.71 -16.92
C PRO A 153 11.67 -4.45 -15.66
N GLN A 154 12.86 -5.03 -15.78
CA GLN A 154 13.54 -5.61 -14.62
C GLN A 154 13.99 -4.49 -13.68
N TRP A 155 13.95 -4.79 -12.38
CA TRP A 155 14.56 -3.93 -11.38
C TRP A 155 16.09 -3.94 -11.50
N GLU A 156 16.72 -2.88 -11.01
CA GLU A 156 18.17 -2.77 -10.92
C GLU A 156 18.77 -3.92 -10.08
N LEU A 157 19.99 -4.33 -10.41
CA LEU A 157 20.71 -5.36 -9.65
C LEU A 157 21.10 -4.84 -8.26
N GLU A 158 21.26 -5.75 -7.30
CA GLU A 158 21.79 -5.41 -5.98
C GLU A 158 23.31 -5.08 -6.08
N PRO A 159 23.83 -4.08 -5.34
CA PRO A 159 23.18 -3.32 -4.26
C PRO A 159 22.46 -2.04 -4.71
N LEU A 160 22.40 -1.72 -6.01
CA LEU A 160 21.84 -0.45 -6.49
C LEU A 160 20.36 -0.32 -6.12
N ARG A 161 19.59 -1.40 -6.26
CA ARG A 161 18.17 -1.43 -5.87
C ARG A 161 17.99 -1.20 -4.37
N TYR A 162 18.75 -1.89 -3.52
CA TYR A 162 18.70 -1.67 -2.08
C TYR A 162 19.00 -0.22 -1.70
N LEU A 163 20.04 0.37 -2.28
CA LEU A 163 20.40 1.76 -2.01
C LEU A 163 19.32 2.72 -2.48
N GLY A 164 18.79 2.54 -3.69
CA GLY A 164 17.71 3.37 -4.24
C GLY A 164 16.42 3.28 -3.42
N ALA A 165 15.97 2.07 -3.09
CA ALA A 165 14.76 1.86 -2.29
C ALA A 165 14.92 2.40 -0.86
N THR A 166 16.08 2.19 -0.23
CA THR A 166 16.36 2.72 1.11
C THR A 166 16.41 4.24 1.11
N ALA A 167 17.04 4.84 0.09
CA ALA A 167 17.07 6.30 -0.07
C ALA A 167 15.68 6.89 -0.28
N ALA A 168 14.84 6.24 -1.10
CA ALA A 168 13.45 6.67 -1.30
C ALA A 168 12.64 6.60 0.00
N ILE A 169 12.66 5.46 0.71
CA ILE A 169 11.91 5.28 1.97
C ILE A 169 12.39 6.26 3.05
N THR A 170 13.70 6.41 3.21
CA THR A 170 14.27 7.36 4.18
C THR A 170 13.95 8.80 3.78
N GLY A 171 14.00 9.11 2.49
CA GLY A 171 13.66 10.40 1.91
C GLY A 171 12.21 10.82 2.19
N VAL A 172 11.26 9.89 2.09
CA VAL A 172 9.85 10.13 2.47
C VAL A 172 9.75 10.53 3.94
N GLY A 173 10.38 9.78 4.85
CA GLY A 173 10.35 10.13 6.28
C GLY A 173 10.97 11.49 6.60
N VAL A 174 12.03 11.88 5.88
CA VAL A 174 12.64 13.21 6.01
C VAL A 174 11.72 14.31 5.44
N ALA A 175 11.09 14.05 4.29
CA ALA A 175 10.13 14.97 3.68
C ALA A 175 8.95 15.24 4.62
N ASP A 176 8.34 14.20 5.19
CA ASP A 176 7.24 14.31 6.16
C ASP A 176 7.66 15.09 7.42
N TYR A 177 8.86 14.86 7.94
CA TYR A 177 9.39 15.59 9.09
C TYR A 177 9.58 17.08 8.78
N ILE A 178 10.08 17.43 7.60
CA ILE A 178 10.26 18.82 7.17
C ILE A 178 8.88 19.48 6.96
N GLU A 179 7.96 18.80 6.29
CA GLU A 179 6.61 19.32 5.99
C GLU A 179 5.80 19.55 7.27
N SER A 180 5.83 18.62 8.22
CA SER A 180 5.15 18.79 9.52
C SER A 180 5.66 19.99 10.33
N LYS A 181 6.96 20.32 10.24
CA LYS A 181 7.54 21.47 10.95
C LYS A 181 7.41 22.80 10.21
N THR A 182 7.37 22.78 8.89
CA THR A 182 7.43 24.01 8.08
C THR A 182 6.11 24.39 7.43
N GLY A 183 5.15 23.47 7.35
CA GLY A 183 3.87 23.66 6.66
C GLY A 183 4.02 23.90 5.15
N ARG A 184 5.18 23.57 4.57
CA ARG A 184 5.50 23.81 3.14
C ARG A 184 6.00 22.51 2.49
N PRO A 185 5.65 22.24 1.22
CA PRO A 185 6.15 21.10 0.48
C PRO A 185 7.69 21.08 0.46
N SER A 186 8.29 19.94 0.80
CA SER A 186 9.74 19.81 0.88
C SER A 186 10.37 19.64 -0.51
N LEU A 187 11.59 20.16 -0.69
CA LEU A 187 12.38 19.90 -1.91
C LEU A 187 12.75 18.41 -2.04
N VAL A 188 12.80 17.69 -0.93
CA VAL A 188 13.03 16.25 -0.88
C VAL A 188 11.86 15.48 -1.50
N SER A 189 10.61 15.86 -1.20
CA SER A 189 9.40 15.29 -1.82
C SER A 189 9.43 15.39 -3.35
N ARG A 190 9.86 16.53 -3.90
CA ARG A 190 10.03 16.70 -5.36
C ARG A 190 11.12 15.83 -5.98
N LEU A 191 12.18 15.54 -5.23
CA LEU A 191 13.31 14.73 -5.72
C LEU A 191 13.00 13.22 -5.68
N ILE A 192 12.12 12.78 -4.77
CA ILE A 192 11.75 11.36 -4.61
C ILE A 192 10.48 10.97 -5.37
N ALA A 193 9.66 11.92 -5.85
CA ALA A 193 8.42 11.64 -6.59
C ALA A 193 8.57 10.60 -7.72
N PRO A 194 9.62 10.64 -8.58
CA PRO A 194 9.83 9.62 -9.61
C PRO A 194 10.12 8.21 -9.08
N LEU A 195 10.54 8.09 -7.82
CA LEU A 195 10.82 6.81 -7.14
C LEU A 195 9.62 6.29 -6.36
N THR A 196 8.61 7.13 -6.09
CA THR A 196 7.42 6.79 -5.31
C THR A 196 6.15 6.62 -6.15
N GLY A 197 6.21 6.88 -7.46
CA GLY A 197 5.11 6.62 -8.40
C GLY A 197 4.00 7.68 -8.38
N HIS A 198 4.34 8.93 -8.03
CA HIS A 198 3.46 10.11 -8.13
C HIS A 198 3.97 11.09 -9.17
#